data_AF-A0A7W0MQJ1-F1
#
_entry.id   AF-A0A7W0MQJ1-F1
#
_cell.length_a   1.000
_cell.length_b   1.000
_cell.length_c   1.000
_cell.angle_alpha   90.00
_cell.angle_beta   90.00
_cell.angle_gamma   90.00
#
_symmetry.space_group_name_H-M   'P 1'
#
loop_
_entity.id
_entity.type
_entity.pdbx_description
1 polymer ?
#
loop_
_entity_poly.entity_id
_entity_poly.type
_entity_poly.pdbx_seq_one_letter_code
_entity_poly.pdbx_strand_id
1 'polypeptide(L)' 'MLEKPPHPDANLTSGPQLRVALDRIGQIVLDGLRHGHFRCAISSGIGKSNRRDLVIEAGKSHKFTIPEEELPR' A
#
# COMPACT_ATOMS: atom_id res chain seq x y z
N MET A 1 -30.93 -0.85 -0.57
CA MET A 1 -30.36 -2.05 -1.23
C MET A 1 -29.19 -1.59 -2.08
N LEU A 2 -27.97 -1.75 -1.59
CA LEU A 2 -26.77 -1.83 -2.40
C LEU A 2 -25.79 -2.71 -1.63
N GLU A 3 -25.94 -4.01 -1.85
CA GLU A 3 -25.16 -5.05 -1.19
C GLU A 3 -23.73 -4.94 -1.74
N LYS A 4 -22.84 -4.35 -0.93
CA LYS A 4 -21.41 -4.36 -1.23
C LYS A 4 -20.97 -5.83 -1.23
N PRO A 5 -20.43 -6.37 -2.33
CA PRO A 5 -20.08 -7.78 -2.38
C PRO A 5 -19.10 -8.08 -1.24
N PRO A 6 -19.29 -9.18 -0.48
CA PRO A 6 -18.31 -9.62 0.48
C PRO A 6 -17.05 -9.94 -0.32
N HIS A 7 -16.05 -9.04 -0.31
CA HIS A 7 -14.78 -9.31 -0.94
C HIS A 7 -14.20 -10.57 -0.29
N PRO A 8 -14.07 -11.70 -1.01
CA PRO A 8 -13.66 -12.96 -0.44
C PRO A 8 -12.12 -13.02 -0.39
N ASP A 9 -11.47 -12.00 0.19
CA ASP A 9 -10.00 -11.93 0.27
C ASP A 9 -9.53 -11.30 1.59
N ALA A 10 -10.34 -11.41 2.66
CA ALA A 10 -9.92 -11.01 4.00
C ALA A 10 -8.85 -11.95 4.62
N ASN A 11 -8.43 -12.99 3.90
CA ASN A 11 -7.43 -13.98 4.31
C ASN A 11 -6.11 -13.89 3.54
N LEU A 12 -5.93 -12.87 2.69
CA LEU A 12 -4.60 -12.51 2.23
C LEU A 12 -3.94 -11.79 3.40
N THR A 13 -3.31 -12.58 4.28
CA THR A 13 -2.45 -12.11 5.38
C THR A 13 -1.21 -11.44 4.79
N SER A 14 -1.47 -10.35 4.09
CA SER A 14 -0.53 -9.33 3.68
C SER A 14 0.23 -8.98 4.94
N GLY A 15 1.50 -9.33 5.03
CA GLY A 15 2.20 -9.23 6.30
C GLY A 15 2.26 -7.78 6.82
N PRO A 16 2.81 -7.58 8.02
CA PRO A 16 2.78 -6.29 8.71
C PRO A 16 3.28 -5.14 7.83
N GLN A 17 4.24 -5.36 6.94
CA GLN A 17 4.75 -4.30 6.07
C GLN A 17 3.79 -3.91 4.95
N LEU A 18 3.15 -4.88 4.30
CA LEU A 18 2.17 -4.58 3.25
C LEU A 18 0.94 -3.87 3.84
N ARG A 19 0.49 -4.29 5.03
CA ARG A 19 -0.63 -3.64 5.72
C ARG A 19 -0.31 -2.19 6.11
N VAL A 20 0.89 -1.94 6.66
CA VAL A 20 1.33 -0.58 7.01
C VAL A 20 1.48 0.28 5.74
N ALA A 21 1.99 -0.27 4.65
CA ALA A 21 2.10 0.44 3.38
C ALA A 21 0.72 0.85 2.83
N LEU A 22 -0.26 -0.06 2.83
CA LEU A 22 -1.63 0.21 2.40
C LEU A 22 -2.32 1.25 3.29
N ASP A 23 -2.18 1.14 4.61
CA ASP A 23 -2.71 2.12 5.56
C ASP A 23 -2.11 3.51 5.31
N ARG A 24 -0.79 3.56 5.06
CA ARG A 24 -0.08 4.82 4.77
C ARG A 24 -0.56 5.46 3.48
N ILE A 25 -0.79 4.68 2.42
CA ILE A 25 -1.38 5.18 1.16
C ILE A 25 -2.75 5.77 1.44
N GLY A 26 -3.60 5.04 2.18
CA GLY A 26 -4.94 5.51 2.54
C GLY A 26 -4.90 6.85 3.29
N GLN A 27 -4.03 6.97 4.30
CA GLN A 27 -3.84 8.22 5.04
C GLN A 27 -3.39 9.37 4.15
N ILE A 28 -2.41 9.13 3.27
CA ILE A 28 -1.91 10.14 2.32
C ILE A 28 -3.01 10.64 1.39
N VAL A 29 -3.81 9.71 0.85
CA VAL A 29 -4.91 10.05 -0.06
C VAL A 29 -6.01 10.82 0.67
N LEU A 30 -6.40 10.38 1.88
CA LEU A 30 -7.42 11.06 2.68
C LEU A 30 -6.99 12.48 3.09
N ASP A 31 -5.74 12.63 3.52
CA ASP A 31 -5.15 13.92 3.88
C ASP A 31 -5.11 14.82 2.63
N GLY A 32 -4.63 14.29 1.51
CA GLY A 32 -4.59 14.98 0.24
C GLY A 32 -5.95 15.45 -0.28
N LEU A 33 -6.97 14.60 -0.16
CA LEU A 33 -8.36 14.94 -0.51
C LEU A 33 -8.93 16.01 0.42
N ARG A 34 -8.59 15.99 1.72
CA ARG A 34 -8.98 17.04 2.68
C ARG A 34 -8.35 18.40 2.34
N HIS A 35 -7.11 18.41 1.88
CA HIS A 35 -6.38 19.63 1.52
C HIS A 35 -6.71 20.17 0.11
N GLY A 36 -7.43 19.39 -0.71
CA GLY A 36 -7.95 19.81 -2.02
C GLY A 36 -6.99 19.58 -3.20
N HIS A 37 -5.71 19.33 -2.94
CA HIS A 37 -4.76 18.90 -3.96
C HIS A 37 -3.66 18.05 -3.32
N PHE A 38 -3.38 16.89 -3.92
CA PHE A 38 -2.24 16.08 -3.55
C PHE A 38 -1.63 15.39 -4.76
N ARG A 39 -0.34 15.12 -4.64
CA ARG A 39 0.40 14.28 -5.57
C ARG A 39 1.01 13.15 -4.79
N CYS A 40 0.64 11.92 -5.14
CA CYS A 40 1.34 10.73 -4.68
C CYS A 40 1.94 10.01 -5.90
N ALA A 41 3.21 9.61 -5.81
CA ALA A 41 3.82 8.67 -6.73
C ALA A 41 4.06 7.36 -5.97
N ILE A 42 3.66 6.24 -6.56
CA ILE A 42 3.87 4.91 -6.00
C ILE A 42 4.75 4.16 -6.99
N SER A 43 5.92 3.75 -6.51
CA SER A 43 6.90 3.00 -7.30
C SER A 43 7.16 1.67 -6.61
N SER A 44 7.14 0.58 -7.37
CA SER A 44 7.51 -0.73 -6.86
C SER A 44 8.72 -1.26 -7.64
N GLY A 45 9.71 -1.76 -6.92
CA GLY A 45 10.87 -2.42 -7.49
C GLY A 45 11.05 -3.81 -6.89
N ILE A 46 11.44 -4.79 -7.71
CA ILE A 46 11.83 -6.11 -7.22
C ILE A 46 13.34 -6.07 -6.92
N GLY A 47 13.70 -6.10 -5.65
CA GLY A 47 15.08 -6.10 -5.18
C GLY A 47 15.74 -7.48 -5.23
N LYS A 48 17.01 -7.55 -4.81
CA LYS A 48 17.75 -8.82 -4.67
C LYS A 48 17.09 -9.69 -3.60
N SER A 49 16.80 -10.96 -3.92
CA SER A 49 16.06 -11.95 -3.11
C SER A 49 14.52 -11.83 -3.14
N ASN A 50 13.95 -11.41 -4.27
CA ASN A 50 12.49 -11.35 -4.51
C ASN A 50 11.68 -10.50 -3.52
N ARG A 51 12.36 -9.63 -2.76
CA ARG A 51 11.72 -8.61 -1.94
C ARG A 51 11.21 -7.51 -2.85
N ARG A 52 10.00 -7.02 -2.61
CA ARG A 52 9.40 -5.91 -3.34
C ARG A 52 9.53 -4.65 -2.49
N ASP A 53 10.42 -3.77 -2.93
CA ASP A 53 10.52 -2.43 -2.40
C ASP A 53 9.36 -1.61 -2.94
N LEU A 54 8.49 -1.15 -2.06
CA LEU A 54 7.42 -0.22 -2.35
C LEU A 54 7.83 1.17 -1.83
N VAL A 55 7.94 2.13 -2.73
CA VAL A 55 8.24 3.53 -2.42
C VAL A 55 7.00 4.34 -2.68
N ILE A 56 6.56 5.10 -1.69
CA ILE A 56 5.41 6.01 -1.76
C ILE A 56 5.93 7.43 -1.52
N GLU A 57 5.76 8.29 -2.50
CA GLU A 57 6.22 9.67 -2.47
C GLU A 57 5.02 10.60 -2.50
N ALA A 58 4.70 11.25 -1.37
CA ALA A 58 3.61 12.20 -1.29
C ALA A 58 3.97 13.35 -0.35
N GLY A 59 4.81 14.26 -0.84
CA GLY A 59 5.46 15.30 -0.04
C GLY A 59 6.60 14.77 0.85
N LYS A 60 6.43 13.58 1.44
CA LYS A 60 7.48 12.81 2.11
C LYS A 60 7.62 11.42 1.44
N SER A 61 8.86 10.98 1.26
CA SER A 61 9.15 9.67 0.69
C SER A 61 9.16 8.60 1.80
N HIS A 62 8.30 7.60 1.65
CA HIS A 62 8.20 6.44 2.52
C HIS A 62 8.59 5.20 1.74
N LYS A 63 9.64 4.50 2.20
CA LYS A 63 10.08 3.23 1.60
C LYS A 63 9.68 2.09 2.52
N PHE A 64 9.03 1.08 1.94
CA PHE A 64 8.65 -0.17 2.58
C PHE A 64 9.32 -1.31 1.82
N THR A 65 9.89 -2.28 2.52
CA THR A 65 10.55 -3.42 1.89
C THR A 65 9.73 -4.66 2.19
N ILE A 66 8.82 -5.01 1.30
CA ILE A 66 7.86 -6.10 1.48
C ILE A 66 8.53 -7.41 1.01
N PRO A 67 8.82 -8.37 1.90
CA PRO A 67 9.34 -9.66 1.49
C PRO A 67 8.30 -10.45 0.69
N GLU A 68 8.74 -11.37 -0.16
CA GLU A 68 7.84 -12.20 -0.99
C GLU A 68 6.83 -12.97 -0.14
N GLU A 69 7.24 -13.45 1.04
CA GLU A 69 6.40 -14.21 1.97
C GLU A 69 5.18 -13.42 2.47
N GLU A 70 5.26 -12.09 2.49
CA GLU A 70 4.18 -11.21 2.92
C GLU A 70 3.21 -10.88 1.77
N LEU A 71 3.50 -11.31 0.55
CA LEU A 71 2.67 -11.01 -0.60
C LEU A 71 1.79 -12.20 -0.98
N PRO A 72 0.50 -11.94 -1.16
CA PRO A 72 -0.43 -12.98 -1.55
C PRO A 72 -0.14 -13.44 -2.99
N ARG A 73 -0.09 -14.77 -3.17
CA ARG A 73 0.07 -15.44 -4.47
C ARG A 73 -1.27 -15.68 -5.14
#